data_AF-A0A9D7VTG9-F1
#
_entry.id   AF-A0A9D7VTG9-F1
#
_cell.length_a   1.000
_cell.length_b   1.000
_cell.length_c   1.000
_cell.angle_alpha   90.00
_cell.angle_beta   90.00
_cell.angle_gamma   90.00
#
_symmetry.space_group_name_H-M   'P 1'
#
loop_
_entity.id
_entity.type
_entity.pdbx_description
1 polymer ?
#
loop_
_entity_poly.entity_id
_entity_poly.type
_entity_poly.pdbx_seq_one_letter_code
_entity_poly.pdbx_strand_id
1 'polypeptide(L)' 'MTVTGENDAAGIAGKTSDAFDEDDAATLSGTLTVSDIDTGEAGVQPQTNVAGTYGVFAIAASGAWTYIARHRLGRT' A
#
# COMPACT_ATOMS: atom_id res chain seq x y z
N MET A 1 5.81 40.54 -8.38
CA MET A 1 5.69 39.67 -7.19
C MET A 1 5.40 38.28 -7.70
N THR A 2 6.28 37.33 -7.40
CA THR A 2 6.10 35.92 -7.76
C THR A 2 5.81 35.20 -6.46
N VAL A 3 4.64 34.57 -6.33
CA VAL A 3 4.35 33.66 -5.21
C VAL A 3 4.83 32.29 -5.66
N THR A 4 5.78 31.71 -4.94
CA THR A 4 6.11 30.29 -5.05
C THR A 4 5.29 29.55 -4.00
N GLY A 5 4.42 28.64 -4.43
CA GLY A 5 3.76 27.70 -3.51
C GLY A 5 4.81 26.78 -2.88
N GLU A 6 4.56 26.35 -1.64
CA GLU A 6 5.29 25.25 -1.00
C GLU A 6 4.53 23.95 -1.26
N ASN A 7 5.24 22.82 -1.33
CA ASN A 7 4.64 21.50 -1.46
C ASN A 7 4.06 21.05 -0.11
N ASP A 8 2.79 20.69 -0.09
CA ASP A 8 2.12 20.10 1.06
C ASP A 8 2.29 18.56 1.07
N ALA A 9 2.13 17.93 2.22
CA ALA A 9 2.27 16.47 2.32
C ALA A 9 0.95 15.76 1.96
N ALA A 10 1.03 14.77 1.08
CA ALA A 10 -0.10 13.90 0.75
C ALA A 10 -0.65 13.16 1.98
N GLY A 11 -1.98 13.14 2.12
CA GLY A 11 -2.72 12.35 3.09
C GLY A 11 -3.06 10.95 2.55
N ILE A 12 -2.92 9.92 3.39
CA ILE A 12 -3.27 8.53 3.06
C ILE A 12 -4.38 8.05 4.00
N ALA A 13 -5.46 7.50 3.43
CA ALA A 13 -6.57 6.89 4.15
C ALA A 13 -7.02 5.57 3.51
N GLY A 14 -8.13 4.99 4.00
CA GLY A 14 -8.66 3.70 3.55
C GLY A 14 -8.18 2.54 4.42
N LYS A 15 -8.10 1.34 3.85
CA LYS A 15 -7.64 0.15 4.58
C LYS A 15 -6.12 0.09 4.53
N THR A 16 -5.48 0.65 5.55
CA THR A 16 -4.01 0.74 5.66
C THR A 16 -3.36 -0.47 6.29
N SER A 17 -4.15 -1.34 6.91
CA SER A 17 -3.69 -2.57 7.55
C SER A 17 -4.72 -3.68 7.45
N ASP A 18 -4.26 -4.92 7.54
CA ASP A 18 -5.08 -6.11 7.68
C ASP A 18 -4.30 -7.19 8.43
N ALA A 19 -4.99 -8.20 8.96
CA ALA A 19 -4.38 -9.29 9.72
C ALA A 19 -4.92 -10.65 9.25
N PHE A 20 -4.11 -11.68 9.39
CA PHE A 20 -4.48 -13.08 9.14
C PHE A 20 -3.79 -13.97 10.17
N ASP A 21 -4.39 -15.12 10.46
CA ASP A 21 -3.76 -16.17 11.23
C ASP A 21 -2.86 -17.04 10.34
N GLU A 22 -1.70 -17.39 10.88
CA GLU A 22 -0.57 -17.99 10.15
C GLU A 22 -0.82 -19.40 9.58
N ASP A 23 -1.95 -20.03 9.94
CA ASP A 23 -2.26 -21.42 9.61
C ASP A 23 -2.72 -21.64 8.15
N ASP A 24 -2.95 -20.57 7.38
CA ASP A 24 -3.23 -20.66 5.93
C ASP A 24 -2.47 -19.58 5.13
N ALA A 25 -2.13 -19.91 3.87
CA ALA A 25 -1.59 -18.93 2.93
C ALA A 25 -2.63 -17.82 2.70
N ALA A 26 -2.45 -16.67 3.35
CA ALA A 26 -3.39 -15.56 3.26
C ALA A 26 -2.97 -14.57 2.17
N THR A 27 -3.92 -14.25 1.30
CA THR A 27 -3.86 -13.04 0.49
C THR A 27 -4.68 -11.97 1.20
N LEU A 28 -4.00 -10.96 1.73
CA LEU A 28 -4.63 -9.76 2.26
C LEU A 28 -4.86 -8.77 1.12
N SER A 29 -5.91 -7.98 1.24
CA SER A 29 -6.18 -6.91 0.28
C SER A 29 -6.94 -5.74 0.90
N GLY A 30 -6.83 -4.61 0.22
CA GLY A 30 -7.53 -3.38 0.57
C GLY A 30 -7.34 -2.31 -0.48
N THR A 31 -7.84 -1.13 -0.19
CA THR A 31 -7.71 0.06 -1.04
C THR A 31 -7.24 1.23 -0.20
N LEU A 32 -6.19 1.90 -0.65
CA LEU A 32 -5.76 3.20 -0.15
C LEU A 32 -6.38 4.33 -0.96
N THR A 33 -6.64 5.45 -0.30
CA THR A 33 -7.03 6.70 -0.94
C THR A 33 -5.98 7.76 -0.63
N VAL A 34 -5.50 8.47 -1.66
CA VAL A 34 -4.52 9.55 -1.52
C VAL A 34 -5.20 10.87 -1.84
N SER A 35 -4.97 11.87 -0.99
CA SER A 35 -5.41 13.24 -1.21
C SER A 35 -4.25 14.20 -1.03
N ASP A 36 -4.14 15.17 -1.91
CA ASP A 36 -3.15 16.25 -1.83
C ASP A 36 -3.85 17.57 -2.17
N ILE A 37 -3.44 18.65 -1.50
CA ILE A 37 -3.93 20.00 -1.79
C ILE A 37 -3.25 20.57 -3.04
N ASP A 38 -2.05 20.10 -3.36
CA ASP A 38 -1.33 20.44 -4.58
C ASP A 38 -1.94 19.72 -5.79
N THR A 39 -2.32 20.52 -6.79
CA THR A 39 -3.04 20.01 -7.96
C THR A 39 -2.17 19.06 -8.77
N GLY A 40 -2.60 17.80 -8.87
CA GLY A 40 -1.92 16.77 -9.65
C GLY A 40 -0.92 15.92 -8.84
N GLU A 41 -0.74 16.20 -7.55
CA GLU A 41 0.15 15.43 -6.68
C GLU A 41 -0.57 14.30 -5.93
N ALA A 42 -1.90 14.32 -5.92
CA ALA A 42 -2.71 13.23 -5.38
C ALA A 42 -2.61 11.98 -6.27
N GLY A 43 -1.74 11.04 -5.90
CA GLY A 43 -1.55 9.81 -6.65
C GLY A 43 -0.83 8.70 -5.91
N VAL A 44 -1.08 7.46 -6.33
CA VAL A 44 -0.33 6.28 -5.88
C VAL A 44 0.68 5.91 -6.97
N GLN A 45 1.95 5.85 -6.60
CA GLN A 45 2.98 5.25 -7.44
C GLN A 45 2.83 3.73 -7.37
N PRO A 46 2.50 3.05 -8.49
CA PRO A 46 2.29 1.61 -8.47
C PRO A 46 3.57 0.87 -8.09
N GLN A 47 3.42 -0.15 -7.26
CA GLN A 47 4.51 -1.05 -6.93
C GLN A 47 4.07 -2.48 -7.15
N THR A 48 4.98 -3.28 -7.69
CA THR A 48 4.73 -4.71 -7.94
C THR A 48 5.86 -5.52 -7.35
N ASN A 49 5.52 -6.71 -6.82
CA ASN A 49 6.49 -7.69 -6.33
C ASN A 49 7.47 -7.14 -5.28
N VAL A 50 7.00 -6.23 -4.41
CA VAL A 50 7.82 -5.71 -3.32
C VAL A 50 8.02 -6.83 -2.29
N ALA A 51 9.20 -7.46 -2.32
CA ALA A 51 9.52 -8.56 -1.43
C ALA A 51 9.71 -8.04 0.00
N GLY A 52 8.88 -8.54 0.92
CA GLY A 52 9.06 -8.38 2.35
C GLY A 52 9.58 -9.67 2.99
N THR A 53 9.92 -9.60 4.28
CA THR A 53 10.36 -10.76 5.07
C THR A 53 9.30 -11.87 5.12
N TYR A 54 8.02 -11.49 5.26
CA TYR A 54 6.93 -12.43 5.49
C TYR A 54 5.97 -12.58 4.29
N GLY A 55 6.29 -11.99 3.14
CA GLY A 55 5.35 -11.93 2.03
C GLY A 55 5.82 -11.06 0.87
N VAL A 56 4.90 -10.82 -0.06
CA VAL A 56 5.08 -9.96 -1.23
C VAL A 56 3.94 -8.97 -1.30
N PHE A 57 4.27 -7.69 -1.43
CA PHE A 57 3.30 -6.60 -1.54
C PHE A 57 3.20 -6.08 -2.99
N ALA A 58 2.00 -5.64 -3.37
CA ALA A 58 1.75 -4.89 -4.59
C ALA A 58 0.64 -3.85 -4.37
N ILE A 59 0.70 -2.73 -5.09
CA ILE A 59 -0.33 -1.70 -5.12
C ILE A 59 -0.46 -1.11 -6.54
N ALA A 60 -1.69 -0.95 -7.00
CA ALA A 60 -2.02 -0.31 -8.27
C ALA A 60 -2.16 1.21 -8.13
N ALA A 61 -2.16 1.94 -9.25
CA ALA A 61 -2.41 3.40 -9.27
C ALA A 61 -3.79 3.77 -8.70
N SER A 62 -4.74 2.83 -8.71
CA SER A 62 -6.05 2.98 -8.08
C SER A 62 -6.04 2.90 -6.55
N GLY A 63 -4.89 2.62 -5.94
CA GLY A 63 -4.75 2.37 -4.51
C GLY A 63 -5.14 0.97 -4.05
N ALA A 64 -5.63 0.11 -4.96
CA ALA A 64 -5.89 -1.29 -4.65
C ALA A 64 -4.57 -2.03 -4.39
N TRP A 65 -4.44 -2.63 -3.21
CA TRP A 65 -3.24 -3.34 -2.79
C TRP A 65 -3.52 -4.79 -2.43
N THR A 66 -2.49 -5.61 -2.57
CA THR A 66 -2.46 -7.00 -2.12
C THR A 66 -1.19 -7.29 -1.34
N TYR A 67 -1.30 -8.19 -0.37
CA TYR A 67 -0.16 -8.76 0.33
C TYR A 67 -0.32 -10.28 0.38
N ILE A 68 0.61 -10.98 -0.26
CA ILE A 68 0.64 -12.45 -0.28
C ILE A 68 1.60 -12.89 0.81
N ALA A 69 1.07 -13.44 1.90
CA ALA A 69 1.87 -13.97 2.98
C ALA A 69 2.59 -15.27 2.55
N ARG A 70 3.86 -15.40 2.93
CA ARG A 70 4.59 -16.68 2.79
C ARG A 70 4.37 -17.50 4.05
N HIS A 71 3.85 -18.71 3.89
CA HIS A 71 3.78 -19.67 4.99
C HIS A 71 5.20 -20.03 5.48
N ARG A 72 5.40 -20.10 6.80
CA ARG A 72 6.59 -20.77 7.34
C ARG A 72 6.40 -22.27 7.17
N LEU A 73 7.07 -22.87 6.19
CA LEU A 73 7.17 -24.34 6.13
C LEU A 73 7.75 -24.85 7.47
N GLY A 74 6.91 -25.43 8.33
CA GLY A 74 7.38 -25.91 9.63
C GLY A 74 6.30 -26.21 10.67
N ARG A 75 5.42 -27.17 10.38
CA ARG A 75 4.83 -28.02 11.44
C ARG A 75 4.76 -29.45 10.91
N THR A 76 5.82 -30.21 11.18
CA THR A 76 5.81 -31.68 11.16
C THR A 76 5.71 -32.17 12.59
#